data_AF-A0A3N4MX05-F1
#
_entry.id   AF-A0A3N4MX05-F1
#
_cell.length_a   1.000
_cell.length_b   1.000
_cell.length_c   1.000
_cell.angle_alpha   90.00
_cell.angle_beta   90.00
_cell.angle_gamma   90.00
#
_symmetry.space_group_name_H-M   'P 1'
#
loop_
_entity.id
_entity.type
_entity.pdbx_description
1 polymer ?
#
loop_
_entity_poly.entity_id
_entity_poly.type
_entity_poly.pdbx_seq_one_letter_code
_entity_poly.pdbx_strand_id
1 'polypeptide(L)'
;MPQCRKRWPAYSLAALMYLCLVPKARAQKHFSTYDNAAGTQIGYGIKLSIDYSKLERFNFRLGLSAGVGSSLGNDWLYPSAHADLMIYSGGFGSNRPGVVKFANSIEIDFIFSYTLTVGTSYRMLENGKYRPGERNYPLYYFQNYTLPPLQNPYRWSVSGGGNYVLFLTRKLYNRQAVGFLNLHADRLQFSYINDGPPFIPPLGDRKDRYFTGGGLITYHLDDEAPFNLLEASFGKFTGYSPSAYELSNKLGHSYVLYKNMEENYYNKSSLIFSASNTARGYGMYAIFYNYPRTDFQHRIHDNMFYSLHLVPYKGSTAGGITGYYQQSKIGLKK
;
A
#
# COMPACT_ATOMS: atom_id res chain seq x y z
N MET A 1 -15.11 -17.32 -39.52
CA MET A 1 -13.89 -17.70 -38.75
C MET A 1 -14.31 -18.20 -37.37
N PRO A 2 -13.98 -19.44 -36.97
CA PRO A 2 -14.44 -19.99 -35.70
C PRO A 2 -13.59 -19.49 -34.53
N GLN A 3 -14.24 -18.93 -33.50
CA GLN A 3 -13.60 -18.54 -32.25
C GLN A 3 -13.18 -19.79 -31.47
N CYS A 4 -11.88 -20.08 -31.46
CA CYS A 4 -11.28 -21.11 -30.61
C CYS A 4 -11.39 -20.68 -29.13
N ARG A 5 -12.48 -21.11 -28.45
CA ARG A 5 -12.65 -20.94 -27.00
C ARG A 5 -11.72 -21.93 -26.27
N LYS A 6 -10.47 -21.53 -26.06
CA LYS A 6 -9.52 -22.24 -25.20
C LYS A 6 -10.05 -22.20 -23.75
N ARG A 7 -10.78 -23.25 -23.34
CA ARG A 7 -11.18 -23.47 -21.94
C ARG A 7 -9.92 -23.73 -21.14
N TRP A 8 -9.61 -22.85 -20.19
CA TRP A 8 -8.51 -23.08 -19.26
C TRP A 8 -8.92 -24.15 -18.25
N PRO A 9 -8.03 -25.09 -17.89
CA PRO A 9 -8.35 -26.15 -16.95
C PRO A 9 -8.60 -25.58 -15.54
N ALA A 10 -9.67 -26.05 -14.89
CA ALA A 10 -10.05 -25.70 -13.52
C ALA A 10 -8.94 -25.99 -12.47
N TYR A 11 -7.89 -26.72 -12.85
CA TYR A 11 -6.76 -27.10 -11.98
C TYR A 11 -5.91 -25.92 -11.50
N SER A 12 -5.88 -24.77 -12.20
CA SER A 12 -5.08 -23.61 -11.78
C SER A 12 -5.63 -22.90 -10.53
N LEU A 13 -6.95 -22.94 -10.30
CA LEU A 13 -7.56 -22.34 -9.10
C LEU A 13 -7.37 -23.24 -7.87
N ALA A 14 -7.43 -24.56 -8.05
CA ALA A 14 -7.26 -25.53 -6.98
C ALA A 14 -5.83 -25.54 -6.41
N ALA A 15 -4.80 -25.39 -7.27
CA ALA A 15 -3.41 -25.30 -6.83
C ALA A 15 -3.14 -24.01 -6.02
N LEU A 16 -3.79 -22.91 -6.38
CA LEU A 16 -3.74 -21.64 -5.64
C LEU A 16 -4.39 -21.75 -4.25
N MET A 17 -5.51 -22.48 -4.14
CA MET A 17 -6.11 -22.78 -2.83
C MET A 17 -5.23 -23.72 -1.99
N TYR A 18 -4.52 -24.67 -2.61
CA TYR A 18 -3.68 -25.62 -1.88
C TYR A 18 -2.46 -24.96 -1.20
N LEU A 19 -1.90 -23.89 -1.79
CA LEU A 19 -0.86 -23.09 -1.14
C LEU A 19 -1.37 -22.33 0.10
N CYS A 20 -2.67 -22.01 0.16
CA CYS A 20 -3.30 -21.46 1.37
C CYS A 20 -3.60 -22.52 2.43
N LEU A 21 -3.52 -23.81 2.09
CA LEU A 21 -3.84 -24.92 2.98
C LEU A 21 -2.61 -25.51 3.68
N VAL A 22 -1.40 -24.96 3.49
CA VAL A 22 -0.22 -25.36 4.28
C VAL A 22 -0.45 -24.91 5.73
N PRO A 23 -0.72 -25.84 6.66
CA PRO A 23 -1.16 -25.47 7.99
C PRO A 23 0.05 -25.28 8.93
N LYS A 24 -0.10 -24.32 9.86
CA LYS A 24 0.63 -24.15 11.16
C LYS A 24 1.77 -23.13 11.29
N ALA A 25 2.18 -22.38 10.26
CA ALA A 25 3.05 -21.22 10.48
C ALA A 25 2.19 -20.00 10.90
N ARG A 26 2.16 -19.67 12.19
CA ARG A 26 1.45 -18.46 12.69
C ARG A 26 2.25 -17.21 12.30
N ALA A 27 1.91 -16.63 11.16
CA ALA A 27 2.65 -15.53 10.53
C ALA A 27 2.96 -14.29 11.38
N GLN A 28 2.19 -13.96 12.42
CA GLN A 28 2.51 -12.82 13.32
C GLN A 28 2.73 -13.18 14.79
N LYS A 29 2.74 -14.46 15.17
CA LYS A 29 3.10 -14.84 16.56
C LYS A 29 4.61 -14.89 16.80
N HIS A 30 5.42 -14.46 15.83
CA HIS A 30 6.86 -14.35 15.98
C HIS A 30 7.26 -12.97 16.51
N PHE A 31 6.71 -12.58 17.65
CA PHE A 31 7.22 -11.43 18.38
C PHE A 31 7.98 -11.86 19.63
N SER A 32 8.96 -11.06 20.03
CA SER A 32 9.64 -11.22 21.31
C SER A 32 9.63 -9.89 22.04
N THR A 33 9.25 -9.91 23.32
CA THR A 33 9.29 -8.72 24.17
C THR A 33 10.58 -8.66 24.97
N TYR A 34 11.09 -7.46 25.23
CA TYR A 34 12.23 -7.23 26.11
C TYR A 34 12.03 -5.94 26.90
N ASP A 35 12.72 -5.80 28.03
CA ASP A 35 12.63 -4.59 28.84
C ASP A 35 13.43 -3.47 28.19
N ASN A 36 12.79 -2.34 27.92
CA ASN A 36 13.42 -1.20 27.29
C ASN A 36 12.70 0.09 27.67
N ALA A 37 13.40 0.94 28.42
CA ALA A 37 12.88 2.24 28.86
C ALA A 37 12.56 3.21 27.71
N ALA A 38 12.97 2.91 26.47
CA ALA A 38 12.66 3.71 25.29
C ALA A 38 11.52 3.11 24.44
N GLY A 39 10.93 1.97 24.82
CA GLY A 39 9.86 1.32 24.07
C GLY A 39 10.22 1.00 22.61
N THR A 40 11.49 0.66 22.36
CA THR A 40 12.02 0.47 21.00
C THR A 40 11.39 -0.73 20.31
N GLN A 41 10.97 -0.58 19.06
CA GLN A 41 10.55 -1.69 18.20
C GLN A 41 11.48 -1.85 17.01
N ILE A 42 11.78 -3.09 16.65
CA ILE A 42 12.47 -3.45 15.40
C ILE A 42 11.72 -4.61 14.78
N GLY A 43 11.45 -4.57 13.49
CA GLY A 43 10.76 -5.68 12.84
C GLY A 43 10.99 -5.74 11.34
N TYR A 44 10.57 -6.86 10.76
CA TYR A 44 10.52 -7.06 9.33
C TYR A 44 9.28 -7.87 8.93
N GLY A 45 8.83 -7.70 7.69
CA GLY A 45 7.61 -8.29 7.17
C GLY A 45 7.72 -8.69 5.70
N ILE A 46 6.89 -9.65 5.31
CA ILE A 46 6.74 -10.15 3.95
C ILE A 46 5.24 -10.20 3.64
N LYS A 47 4.87 -9.67 2.48
CA LYS A 47 3.52 -9.74 1.93
C LYS A 47 3.58 -10.21 0.49
N LEU A 48 2.96 -11.35 0.18
CA LEU A 48 2.80 -11.83 -1.18
C LEU A 48 1.32 -11.69 -1.58
N SER A 49 1.04 -10.96 -2.65
CA SER A 49 -0.31 -10.83 -3.20
C SER A 49 -0.33 -11.35 -4.63
N ILE A 50 -1.35 -12.16 -4.94
CA ILE A 50 -1.56 -12.71 -6.28
C ILE A 50 -3.01 -12.45 -6.66
N ASP A 51 -3.26 -11.90 -7.83
CA ASP A 51 -4.60 -11.67 -8.36
C ASP A 51 -4.74 -12.04 -9.82
N TYR A 52 -6.00 -12.22 -10.21
CA TYR A 52 -6.39 -12.44 -11.58
C TYR A 52 -7.53 -11.51 -11.99
N SER A 53 -7.38 -10.88 -13.16
CA SER A 53 -8.46 -10.20 -13.86
C SER A 53 -8.52 -10.59 -15.34
N LYS A 54 -9.66 -10.32 -15.98
CA LYS A 54 -9.83 -10.59 -17.41
C LYS A 54 -8.90 -9.73 -18.27
N LEU A 55 -8.63 -8.48 -17.87
CA LEU A 55 -7.84 -7.52 -18.64
C LEU A 55 -6.34 -7.57 -18.33
N GLU A 56 -5.97 -7.57 -17.04
CA GLU A 56 -4.56 -7.57 -16.60
C GLU A 56 -3.99 -9.00 -16.54
N ARG A 57 -4.83 -10.04 -16.64
CA ARG A 57 -4.47 -11.45 -16.46
C ARG A 57 -3.92 -11.68 -15.06
N PHE A 58 -2.86 -12.45 -14.95
CA PHE A 58 -2.20 -12.79 -13.69
C PHE A 58 -1.26 -11.65 -13.29
N ASN A 59 -1.44 -11.17 -12.07
CA ASN A 59 -0.56 -10.20 -11.43
C ASN A 59 0.00 -10.80 -10.15
N PHE A 60 1.21 -10.38 -9.78
CA PHE A 60 1.76 -10.68 -8.47
C PHE A 60 2.48 -9.47 -7.90
N ARG A 61 2.55 -9.41 -6.56
CA ARG A 61 3.33 -8.44 -5.82
C ARG A 61 3.92 -9.07 -4.57
N LEU A 62 5.25 -9.00 -4.45
CA LEU A 62 6.01 -9.31 -3.25
C LEU A 62 6.48 -8.01 -2.61
N GLY A 63 6.04 -7.75 -1.38
CA GLY A 63 6.51 -6.66 -0.55
C GLY A 63 7.36 -7.18 0.59
N LEU A 64 8.59 -6.70 0.71
CA LEU A 64 9.47 -6.89 1.86
C LEU A 64 9.53 -5.58 2.62
N SER A 65 9.42 -5.62 3.94
CA SER A 65 9.47 -4.43 4.80
C SER A 65 10.39 -4.65 5.98
N ALA A 66 11.04 -3.59 6.43
CA ALA A 66 11.80 -3.53 7.67
C ALA A 66 11.56 -2.18 8.35
N GLY A 67 11.62 -2.13 9.67
CA GLY A 67 11.40 -0.89 10.40
C GLY A 67 12.03 -0.87 11.78
N VAL A 68 12.27 0.35 12.26
CA VAL A 68 12.73 0.64 13.61
C VAL A 68 12.03 1.91 14.13
N GLY A 69 11.65 1.90 15.40
CA GLY A 69 11.08 3.08 16.06
C GLY A 69 11.31 3.06 17.55
N SER A 70 11.21 4.21 18.19
CA SER A 70 11.38 4.32 19.64
C SER A 70 10.59 5.52 20.18
N SER A 71 10.14 5.43 21.43
CA SER A 71 9.52 6.57 22.11
C SER A 71 10.54 7.62 22.52
N LEU A 72 10.11 8.88 22.51
CA LEU A 72 10.79 10.06 23.01
C LEU A 72 9.83 10.90 23.85
N GLY A 73 10.38 11.70 24.78
CA GLY A 73 9.65 12.68 25.58
C GLY A 73 8.46 12.09 26.33
N ASN A 74 8.68 11.44 27.48
CA ASN A 74 7.59 10.89 28.32
C ASN A 74 6.49 10.16 27.53
N ASP A 75 6.90 9.39 26.52
CA ASP A 75 6.03 8.55 25.71
C ASP A 75 5.00 9.25 24.81
N TRP A 76 5.00 10.58 24.65
CA TRP A 76 4.02 11.23 23.76
C TRP A 76 4.44 11.26 22.28
N LEU A 77 5.73 11.06 21.98
CA LEU A 77 6.30 11.09 20.63
C LEU A 77 6.96 9.75 20.28
N TYR A 78 6.74 9.29 19.06
CA TYR A 78 7.32 8.06 18.53
C TYR A 78 7.83 8.26 17.10
N PRO A 79 9.10 8.67 16.90
CA PRO A 79 9.75 8.60 15.61
C PRO A 79 9.96 7.15 15.16
N SER A 80 9.82 6.91 13.87
CA SER A 80 10.17 5.63 13.24
C SER A 80 10.64 5.81 11.80
N ALA A 81 11.39 4.82 11.33
CA ALA A 81 11.83 4.71 9.96
C ALA A 81 11.52 3.31 9.42
N HIS A 82 11.17 3.25 8.14
CA HIS A 82 10.84 2.03 7.43
C HIS A 82 11.56 1.96 6.09
N ALA A 83 11.88 0.76 5.65
CA ALA A 83 12.43 0.48 4.34
C ALA A 83 11.66 -0.67 3.71
N ASP A 84 11.14 -0.44 2.51
CA ASP A 84 10.36 -1.41 1.75
C ASP A 84 11.01 -1.71 0.41
N LEU A 85 10.95 -2.97 -0.02
CA LEU A 85 11.24 -3.41 -1.38
C LEU A 85 10.00 -4.07 -1.96
N MET A 86 9.47 -3.53 -3.04
CA MET A 86 8.34 -4.10 -3.77
C MET A 86 8.82 -4.66 -5.10
N ILE A 87 8.51 -5.93 -5.36
CA ILE A 87 8.77 -6.61 -6.63
C ILE A 87 7.42 -7.06 -7.17
N TYR A 88 7.04 -6.60 -8.35
CA TYR A 88 5.72 -6.90 -8.89
C TYR A 88 5.71 -7.01 -10.40
N SER A 89 4.69 -7.70 -10.91
CA SER A 89 4.40 -7.72 -12.34
C SER A 89 2.90 -7.56 -12.56
N GLY A 90 2.55 -6.60 -13.41
CA GLY A 90 1.16 -6.23 -13.69
C GLY A 90 0.49 -5.43 -12.56
N GLY A 91 -0.81 -5.19 -12.71
CA GLY A 91 -1.61 -4.44 -11.75
C GLY A 91 -1.19 -2.97 -11.60
N PHE A 92 -1.50 -2.40 -10.43
CA PHE A 92 -1.20 -1.01 -10.07
C PHE A 92 0.31 -0.70 -10.12
N GLY A 93 0.70 0.46 -10.64
CA GLY A 93 2.11 0.86 -10.75
C GLY A 93 2.86 0.32 -11.98
N SER A 94 2.38 -0.75 -12.62
CA SER A 94 2.99 -1.29 -13.84
C SER A 94 2.54 -0.54 -15.11
N ASN A 95 3.43 -0.39 -16.09
CA ASN A 95 3.08 0.14 -17.42
C ASN A 95 2.45 -0.90 -18.36
N ARG A 96 2.11 -2.09 -17.86
CA ARG A 96 1.64 -3.18 -18.73
C ARG A 96 0.34 -2.75 -19.42
N PRO A 97 0.33 -2.61 -20.76
CA PRO A 97 -0.90 -2.39 -21.48
C PRO A 97 -1.72 -3.68 -21.43
N GLY A 98 -2.99 -3.60 -21.04
CA GLY A 98 -3.88 -4.77 -21.00
C GLY A 98 -3.86 -5.60 -22.28
N VAL A 99 -4.04 -6.92 -22.14
CA VAL A 99 -4.18 -7.97 -23.19
C VAL A 99 -2.99 -8.16 -24.16
N VAL A 100 -2.08 -7.20 -24.35
CA VAL A 100 -1.04 -7.28 -25.40
C VAL A 100 0.36 -7.22 -24.78
N LYS A 101 1.07 -8.37 -24.88
CA LYS A 101 2.44 -8.70 -24.44
C LYS A 101 2.60 -9.18 -22.98
N PHE A 102 3.04 -10.44 -22.88
CA PHE A 102 3.66 -11.08 -21.72
C PHE A 102 5.15 -10.66 -21.57
N ALA A 103 5.56 -9.54 -22.17
CA ALA A 103 6.96 -9.14 -22.14
C ALA A 103 7.32 -8.65 -20.74
N ASN A 104 7.87 -9.55 -19.92
CA ASN A 104 8.70 -9.37 -18.73
C ASN A 104 8.86 -7.93 -18.20
N SER A 105 7.80 -7.33 -17.65
CA SER A 105 7.93 -6.11 -16.83
C SER A 105 7.80 -6.54 -15.37
N ILE A 106 8.92 -7.01 -14.82
CA ILE A 106 9.10 -7.01 -13.37
C ILE A 106 9.46 -5.56 -13.04
N GLU A 107 8.66 -4.94 -12.18
CA GLU A 107 8.91 -3.63 -11.61
C GLU A 107 9.49 -3.81 -10.21
N ILE A 108 10.46 -2.95 -9.86
CA ILE A 108 11.08 -2.97 -8.55
C ILE A 108 11.11 -1.56 -8.00
N ASP A 109 10.45 -1.37 -6.86
CA ASP A 109 10.39 -0.09 -6.16
C ASP A 109 11.02 -0.26 -4.77
N PHE A 110 11.94 0.63 -4.43
CA PHE A 110 12.45 0.77 -3.07
C PHE A 110 11.83 2.01 -2.43
N ILE A 111 11.31 1.89 -1.20
CA ILE A 111 10.68 3.00 -0.49
C ILE A 111 11.36 3.16 0.86
N PHE A 112 11.84 4.37 1.14
CA PHE A 112 12.30 4.75 2.46
C PHE A 112 11.30 5.72 3.10
N SER A 113 10.81 5.40 4.28
CA SER A 113 9.75 6.15 4.94
C SER A 113 10.21 6.62 6.31
N TYR A 114 9.98 7.90 6.63
CA TYR A 114 10.22 8.45 7.96
C TYR A 114 8.88 8.95 8.52
N THR A 115 8.63 8.66 9.79
CA THR A 115 7.34 8.90 10.44
C THR A 115 7.54 9.54 11.81
N LEU A 116 6.74 10.55 12.11
CA LEU A 116 6.53 11.02 13.47
C LEU A 116 5.10 10.66 13.88
N THR A 117 4.97 9.94 14.99
CA THR A 117 3.68 9.60 15.57
C THR A 117 3.54 10.27 16.93
N VAL A 118 2.43 10.97 17.14
CA VAL A 118 2.06 11.52 18.45
C VAL A 118 0.74 10.92 18.87
N GLY A 119 0.58 10.62 20.15
CA GLY A 119 -0.63 9.97 20.61
C GLY A 119 -0.79 9.96 22.12
N THR A 120 -1.88 9.33 22.54
CA THR A 120 -2.23 9.15 23.94
C THR A 120 -2.53 7.67 24.22
N SER A 121 -2.52 7.30 25.50
CA SER A 121 -2.62 5.90 25.95
C SER A 121 -1.56 5.02 25.31
N TYR A 122 -0.34 5.20 25.82
CA TYR A 122 0.84 4.51 25.33
C TYR A 122 0.79 3.02 25.70
N ARG A 123 0.54 2.19 24.70
CA ARG A 123 0.25 0.76 24.81
C ARG A 123 1.45 -0.09 25.24
N MET A 124 2.67 0.44 25.16
CA MET A 124 3.86 -0.30 25.63
C MET A 124 3.95 -0.37 27.16
N LEU A 125 3.14 0.41 27.88
CA LEU A 125 2.94 0.35 29.34
C LEU A 125 1.72 -0.51 29.72
N GLU A 126 0.89 -0.90 28.75
CA GLU A 126 -0.32 -1.65 29.02
C GLU A 126 -0.03 -3.14 29.22
N ASN A 127 -0.85 -3.79 30.04
CA ASN A 127 -0.87 -5.24 30.22
C ASN A 127 -2.10 -5.85 29.53
N GLY A 128 -1.95 -7.07 29.02
CA GLY A 128 -3.05 -7.85 28.43
C GLY A 128 -3.33 -7.56 26.95
N LYS A 129 -4.59 -7.72 26.54
CA LYS A 129 -5.02 -7.81 25.13
C LYS A 129 -4.81 -6.54 24.28
N TYR A 130 -4.55 -5.41 24.90
CA TYR A 130 -4.30 -4.15 24.19
C TYR A 130 -2.80 -3.89 23.99
N ARG A 131 -1.92 -4.67 24.62
CA ARG A 131 -0.47 -4.53 24.51
C ARG A 131 0.04 -4.88 23.09
N PRO A 132 1.02 -4.16 22.53
CA PRO A 132 1.69 -4.56 21.30
C PRO A 132 2.32 -5.95 21.44
N GLY A 133 2.27 -6.73 20.35
CA GLY A 133 2.62 -8.15 20.36
C GLY A 133 1.43 -9.06 20.70
N GLU A 134 0.66 -8.75 21.74
CA GLU A 134 -0.61 -9.48 22.01
C GLU A 134 -1.68 -9.14 20.98
N ARG A 135 -1.70 -7.89 20.53
CA ARG A 135 -2.60 -7.43 19.48
C ARG A 135 -1.94 -6.47 18.52
N ASN A 136 -1.97 -6.84 17.25
CA ASN A 136 -1.30 -6.10 16.20
C ASN A 136 -2.19 -5.00 15.59
N TYR A 137 -1.89 -3.76 15.93
CA TYR A 137 -2.29 -2.59 15.14
C TYR A 137 -1.05 -2.09 14.41
N PRO A 138 -0.92 -2.31 13.09
CA PRO A 138 0.25 -1.88 12.34
C PRO A 138 0.39 -0.36 12.38
N LEU A 139 1.63 0.12 12.42
CA LEU A 139 1.97 1.52 12.22
C LEU A 139 2.05 1.78 10.70
N TYR A 140 0.95 2.16 10.08
CA TYR A 140 0.93 2.48 8.65
C TYR A 140 1.80 3.69 8.34
N TYR A 141 2.38 3.72 7.14
CA TYR A 141 3.21 4.82 6.61
C TYR A 141 3.12 4.97 5.08
N PHE A 142 2.66 3.92 4.40
CA PHE A 142 2.44 3.89 2.96
C PHE A 142 1.16 3.10 2.60
N GLN A 143 0.94 2.83 1.31
CA GLN A 143 -0.19 2.01 0.85
C GLN A 143 -0.12 0.56 1.36
N ASN A 144 -1.21 -0.17 1.19
CA ASN A 144 -1.38 -1.56 1.59
C ASN A 144 -0.61 -2.57 0.72
N TYR A 145 0.54 -2.23 0.16
CA TYR A 145 1.32 -3.14 -0.69
C TYR A 145 2.38 -3.94 0.07
N THR A 146 2.83 -3.40 1.20
CA THR A 146 3.72 -4.05 2.15
C THR A 146 2.97 -4.33 3.46
N LEU A 147 3.58 -5.10 4.34
CA LEU A 147 3.07 -5.34 5.70
C LEU A 147 3.87 -4.46 6.67
N PRO A 148 3.29 -3.44 7.31
CA PRO A 148 4.04 -2.61 8.23
C PRO A 148 4.61 -3.45 9.39
N PRO A 149 5.93 -3.43 9.61
CA PRO A 149 6.57 -4.34 10.56
C PRO A 149 6.48 -3.86 12.01
N LEU A 150 6.24 -2.56 12.22
CA LEU A 150 6.08 -1.94 13.53
C LEU A 150 4.60 -1.85 13.92
N GLN A 151 4.33 -1.85 15.22
CA GLN A 151 2.98 -1.67 15.75
C GLN A 151 2.80 -0.23 16.25
N ASN A 152 1.61 0.33 16.07
CA ASN A 152 1.24 1.62 16.61
C ASN A 152 1.29 1.55 18.15
N PRO A 153 2.15 2.36 18.81
CA PRO A 153 2.32 2.25 20.25
C PRO A 153 1.25 3.01 21.03
N TYR A 154 0.26 3.63 20.39
CA TYR A 154 -0.81 4.41 21.02
C TYR A 154 -2.17 3.80 20.71
N ARG A 155 -3.17 4.05 21.57
CA ARG A 155 -4.58 3.74 21.24
C ARG A 155 -5.22 4.81 20.37
N TRP A 156 -4.78 6.05 20.52
CA TRP A 156 -5.20 7.17 19.67
C TRP A 156 -3.97 7.94 19.23
N SER A 157 -3.78 8.09 17.93
CA SER A 157 -2.62 8.81 17.42
C SER A 157 -2.87 9.49 16.09
N VAL A 158 -2.02 10.46 15.82
CA VAL A 158 -1.80 11.04 14.51
C VAL A 158 -0.38 10.70 14.11
N SER A 159 -0.19 10.17 12.90
CA SER A 159 1.13 9.91 12.33
C SER A 159 1.28 10.68 11.04
N GLY A 160 2.43 11.31 10.82
CA GLY A 160 2.72 12.02 9.58
C GLY A 160 4.18 11.84 9.18
N GLY A 161 4.44 11.96 7.89
CA GLY A 161 5.79 11.76 7.37
C GLY A 161 5.88 11.78 5.86
N GLY A 162 7.04 11.35 5.36
CA GLY A 162 7.34 11.30 3.94
C GLY A 162 7.86 9.93 3.52
N ASN A 163 7.53 9.55 2.30
CA ASN A 163 7.99 8.35 1.63
C ASN A 163 8.87 8.77 0.44
N TYR A 164 10.14 8.39 0.45
CA TYR A 164 11.04 8.54 -0.68
C TYR A 164 11.04 7.26 -1.50
N VAL A 165 10.44 7.31 -2.69
CA VAL A 165 10.28 6.18 -3.60
C VAL A 165 11.36 6.24 -4.67
N LEU A 166 12.10 5.14 -4.85
CA LEU A 166 13.09 4.92 -5.88
C LEU A 166 12.62 3.77 -6.79
N PHE A 167 12.27 4.10 -8.03
CA PHE A 167 11.84 3.15 -9.05
C PHE A 167 13.07 2.55 -9.75
N LEU A 168 13.54 1.38 -9.31
CA LEU A 168 14.81 0.80 -9.75
C LEU A 168 14.80 0.34 -11.21
N THR A 169 13.62 0.06 -11.76
CA THR A 169 13.43 -0.42 -13.14
C THR A 169 13.20 0.72 -14.13
N ARG A 170 12.97 1.95 -13.65
CA ARG A 170 12.69 3.12 -14.51
C ARG A 170 13.98 3.87 -14.83
N LYS A 171 14.18 4.18 -16.12
CA LYS A 171 15.35 4.93 -16.60
C LYS A 171 15.25 6.44 -16.34
N LEU A 172 14.05 7.00 -16.45
CA LEU A 172 13.80 8.43 -16.32
C LEU A 172 12.96 8.70 -15.07
N TYR A 173 13.27 9.83 -14.42
CA TYR A 173 12.48 10.35 -13.30
C TYR A 173 12.24 9.33 -12.19
N ASN A 174 13.24 8.50 -11.89
CA ASN A 174 13.14 7.32 -11.04
C ASN A 174 13.02 7.59 -9.53
N ARG A 175 12.77 8.83 -9.11
CA ARG A 175 12.70 9.23 -7.69
C ARG A 175 11.44 10.02 -7.48
N GLN A 176 10.76 9.82 -6.35
CA GLN A 176 9.57 10.58 -5.95
C GLN A 176 9.54 10.75 -4.44
N ALA A 177 8.97 11.87 -3.97
CA ALA A 177 8.58 12.05 -2.57
C ALA A 177 7.05 12.06 -2.46
N VAL A 178 6.50 11.28 -1.53
CA VAL A 178 5.06 11.13 -1.29
C VAL A 178 4.78 11.31 0.20
N GLY A 179 3.97 12.30 0.54
CA GLY A 179 3.63 12.60 1.92
C GLY A 179 2.52 11.68 2.39
N PHE A 180 2.43 11.48 3.70
CA PHE A 180 1.30 10.77 4.29
C PHE A 180 0.84 11.36 5.62
N LEU A 181 -0.43 11.11 5.93
CA LEU A 181 -1.08 11.41 7.19
C LEU A 181 -1.95 10.23 7.59
N ASN A 182 -1.82 9.78 8.84
CA ASN A 182 -2.61 8.71 9.41
C ASN A 182 -3.32 9.16 10.69
N LEU A 183 -4.53 8.65 10.86
CA LEU A 183 -5.30 8.75 12.09
C LEU A 183 -5.55 7.33 12.60
N HIS A 184 -5.28 7.12 13.88
CA HIS A 184 -5.52 5.86 14.57
C HIS A 184 -6.47 6.10 15.73
N ALA A 185 -7.54 5.31 15.80
CA ALA A 185 -8.50 5.32 16.89
C ALA A 185 -8.90 3.88 17.24
N ASP A 186 -8.18 3.29 18.18
CA ASP A 186 -8.36 1.93 18.67
C ASP A 186 -8.35 0.89 17.54
N ARG A 187 -9.52 0.41 17.10
CA ARG A 187 -9.62 -0.58 16.02
C ARG A 187 -9.62 0.03 14.62
N LEU A 188 -9.90 1.33 14.49
CA LEU A 188 -10.04 2.01 13.20
C LEU A 188 -8.76 2.76 12.87
N GLN A 189 -8.29 2.64 11.63
CA GLN A 189 -7.24 3.51 11.08
C GLN A 189 -7.66 4.12 9.76
N PHE A 190 -7.23 5.36 9.55
CA PHE A 190 -7.31 6.05 8.27
C PHE A 190 -5.90 6.45 7.85
N SER A 191 -5.58 6.27 6.57
CA SER A 191 -4.35 6.77 5.96
C SER A 191 -4.68 7.55 4.70
N TYR A 192 -3.95 8.63 4.48
CA TYR A 192 -3.98 9.42 3.27
C TYR A 192 -2.56 9.62 2.76
N ILE A 193 -2.34 9.44 1.46
CA ILE A 193 -1.07 9.73 0.80
C ILE A 193 -1.28 10.62 -0.42
N ASN A 194 -0.34 11.51 -0.69
CA ASN A 194 -0.34 12.36 -1.88
C ASN A 194 1.09 12.87 -2.16
N ASP A 195 1.48 13.02 -3.43
CA ASP A 195 2.77 13.62 -3.80
C ASP A 195 2.69 15.15 -3.91
N GLY A 196 1.48 15.69 -4.00
CA GLY A 196 1.15 17.11 -3.98
C GLY A 196 0.45 17.56 -2.69
N PRO A 197 -0.43 18.57 -2.76
CA PRO A 197 -1.12 19.13 -1.59
C PRO A 197 -1.84 18.07 -0.73
N PRO A 198 -1.83 18.24 0.61
CA PRO A 198 -1.30 19.38 1.36
C PRO A 198 0.22 19.32 1.58
N PHE A 199 0.91 18.30 1.06
CA PHE A 199 2.33 18.12 1.32
C PHE A 199 3.20 19.10 0.49
N ILE A 200 4.27 19.55 1.13
CA ILE A 200 5.34 20.37 0.54
C ILE A 200 6.64 19.59 0.57
N PRO A 201 7.63 19.91 -0.29
CA PRO A 201 8.97 19.36 -0.15
C PRO A 201 9.51 19.58 1.28
N PRO A 202 10.13 18.57 1.91
CA PRO A 202 10.52 17.27 1.34
C PRO A 202 9.47 16.15 1.48
N LEU A 203 8.28 16.43 2.01
CA LEU A 203 7.23 15.41 2.23
C LEU A 203 6.56 15.00 0.92
N GLY A 204 6.29 15.93 0.02
CA GLY A 204 5.77 15.68 -1.33
C GLY A 204 6.54 16.49 -2.38
N ASP A 205 6.71 15.97 -3.60
CA ASP A 205 7.47 16.66 -4.65
C ASP A 205 6.63 17.52 -5.61
N ARG A 206 5.29 17.48 -5.51
CA ARG A 206 4.31 18.27 -6.26
C ARG A 206 4.39 18.12 -7.78
N LYS A 207 4.74 16.93 -8.27
CA LYS A 207 4.91 16.66 -9.71
C LYS A 207 3.77 15.86 -10.34
N ASP A 208 2.78 15.44 -9.55
CA ASP A 208 1.60 14.67 -9.97
C ASP A 208 1.98 13.46 -10.86
N ARG A 209 2.90 12.66 -10.33
CA ARG A 209 3.48 11.49 -11.00
C ARG A 209 3.37 10.23 -10.20
N TYR A 210 3.28 9.08 -10.86
CA TYR A 210 3.39 7.77 -10.21
C TYR A 210 2.45 7.68 -9.02
N PHE A 211 2.91 7.58 -7.77
CA PHE A 211 2.02 7.58 -6.60
C PHE A 211 1.42 8.97 -6.31
N THR A 212 0.41 9.38 -7.08
CA THR A 212 -0.19 10.73 -6.97
C THR A 212 -1.19 10.88 -5.84
N GLY A 213 -1.86 9.79 -5.47
CA GLY A 213 -2.86 9.85 -4.42
C GLY A 213 -3.32 8.48 -3.97
N GLY A 214 -3.74 8.41 -2.72
CA GLY A 214 -4.36 7.21 -2.19
C GLY A 214 -4.84 7.39 -0.78
N GLY A 215 -5.59 6.39 -0.33
CA GLY A 215 -6.05 6.33 1.04
C GLY A 215 -6.34 4.90 1.47
N LEU A 216 -6.37 4.70 2.77
CA LEU A 216 -6.64 3.42 3.40
C LEU A 216 -7.61 3.64 4.55
N ILE A 217 -8.59 2.76 4.68
CA ILE A 217 -9.37 2.60 5.90
C ILE A 217 -9.19 1.16 6.35
N THR A 218 -8.80 0.97 7.60
CA THR A 218 -8.67 -0.37 8.19
C THR A 218 -9.49 -0.50 9.45
N TYR A 219 -10.04 -1.70 9.65
CA TYR A 219 -10.69 -2.09 10.89
C TYR A 219 -10.08 -3.39 11.40
N HIS A 220 -9.56 -3.34 12.62
CA HIS A 220 -8.84 -4.43 13.26
C HIS A 220 -9.74 -5.17 14.25
N LEU A 221 -9.99 -6.44 13.96
CA LEU A 221 -10.68 -7.38 14.84
C LEU A 221 -9.68 -8.05 15.79
N ASP A 222 -10.13 -9.04 16.56
CA ASP A 222 -9.26 -9.81 17.44
C ASP A 222 -8.52 -10.89 16.63
N ASP A 223 -7.29 -11.24 17.02
CA ASP A 223 -6.42 -12.15 16.25
C ASP A 223 -6.98 -13.59 16.13
N GLU A 224 -7.94 -13.93 16.98
CA GLU A 224 -8.65 -15.20 16.99
C GLU A 224 -9.76 -15.27 15.94
N ALA A 225 -10.29 -14.11 15.51
CA ALA A 225 -11.36 -14.04 14.51
C ALA A 225 -10.93 -14.66 13.18
N PRO A 226 -11.86 -15.19 12.36
CA PRO A 226 -11.53 -15.72 11.04
C PRO A 226 -10.79 -14.72 10.16
N PHE A 227 -11.17 -13.44 10.24
CA PHE A 227 -10.44 -12.32 9.66
C PHE A 227 -10.19 -11.30 10.78
N ASN A 228 -8.94 -10.91 10.99
CA ASN A 228 -8.55 -9.93 12.01
C ASN A 228 -8.33 -8.52 11.41
N LEU A 229 -8.38 -8.38 10.09
CA LEU A 229 -8.19 -7.13 9.36
C LEU A 229 -9.22 -7.04 8.23
N LEU A 230 -10.00 -5.96 8.24
CA LEU A 230 -10.80 -5.51 7.11
C LEU A 230 -10.19 -4.22 6.58
N GLU A 231 -10.10 -4.09 5.26
CA GLU A 231 -9.41 -2.97 4.64
C GLU A 231 -10.11 -2.53 3.36
N ALA A 232 -10.25 -1.22 3.19
CA ALA A 232 -10.63 -0.58 1.95
C ALA A 232 -9.51 0.40 1.55
N SER A 233 -8.89 0.21 0.39
CA SER A 233 -7.82 1.06 -0.10
C SER A 233 -8.14 1.65 -1.46
N PHE A 234 -7.81 2.91 -1.65
CA PHE A 234 -7.78 3.56 -2.95
C PHE A 234 -6.34 3.92 -3.30
N GLY A 235 -5.96 3.67 -4.54
CA GLY A 235 -4.69 4.12 -5.09
C GLY A 235 -4.89 4.70 -6.47
N LYS A 236 -4.11 5.74 -6.77
CA LYS A 236 -4.00 6.36 -8.08
C LYS A 236 -2.53 6.41 -8.48
N PHE A 237 -2.27 5.88 -9.67
CA PHE A 237 -0.96 5.88 -10.30
C PHE A 237 -1.02 6.66 -11.60
N THR A 238 -0.04 7.50 -11.89
CA THR A 238 0.01 8.28 -13.14
C THR A 238 1.36 8.17 -13.85
N GLY A 239 1.37 8.43 -15.16
CA GLY A 239 2.60 8.65 -15.91
C GLY A 239 3.20 10.02 -15.63
N TYR A 240 4.41 10.26 -16.13
CA TYR A 240 5.11 11.52 -15.93
C TYR A 240 5.85 12.03 -17.16
N SER A 241 5.65 13.31 -17.44
CA SER A 241 6.52 14.11 -18.29
C SER A 241 6.70 15.45 -17.60
N PRO A 242 7.93 15.98 -17.47
CA PRO A 242 8.14 17.22 -16.74
C PRO A 242 7.25 18.34 -17.26
N SER A 243 6.60 19.03 -16.32
CA SER A 243 5.71 20.15 -16.58
C SER A 243 4.46 19.84 -17.42
N ALA A 244 4.17 18.56 -17.75
CA ALA A 244 3.05 18.22 -18.60
C ALA A 244 1.70 18.51 -17.96
N TYR A 245 1.57 18.26 -16.64
CA TYR A 245 0.36 18.57 -15.89
C TYR A 245 0.13 20.08 -15.82
N GLU A 246 1.16 20.83 -15.43
CA GLU A 246 1.11 22.29 -15.30
C GLU A 246 0.87 22.97 -16.64
N LEU A 247 1.49 22.48 -17.71
CA LEU A 247 1.28 22.98 -19.07
C LEU A 247 -0.16 22.70 -19.54
N SER A 248 -0.67 21.49 -19.32
CA SER A 248 -2.04 21.12 -19.74
C SER A 248 -3.08 21.99 -19.02
N ASN A 249 -2.89 22.22 -17.72
CA ASN A 249 -3.74 23.13 -16.94
C ASN A 249 -3.67 24.56 -17.46
N LYS A 250 -2.47 25.09 -17.76
CA LYS A 250 -2.29 26.45 -18.30
C LYS A 250 -2.90 26.65 -19.68
N LEU A 251 -2.87 25.61 -20.53
CA LEU A 251 -3.47 25.64 -21.86
C LEU A 251 -4.98 25.38 -21.85
N GLY A 252 -5.57 25.03 -20.70
CA GLY A 252 -6.99 24.68 -20.60
C GLY A 252 -7.33 23.34 -21.27
N HIS A 253 -6.37 22.43 -21.39
CA HIS A 253 -6.63 21.09 -21.92
C HIS A 253 -7.31 20.22 -20.87
N SER A 254 -8.32 19.45 -21.28
CA SER A 254 -9.02 18.52 -20.40
C SER A 254 -8.16 17.33 -19.95
N TYR A 255 -7.07 17.03 -20.66
CA TYR A 255 -6.20 15.89 -20.38
C TYR A 255 -4.73 16.28 -20.32
N VAL A 256 -3.97 15.57 -19.48
CA VAL A 256 -2.51 15.69 -19.42
C VAL A 256 -1.88 15.07 -20.67
N LEU A 257 -1.14 15.89 -21.42
CA LEU A 257 -0.45 15.45 -22.63
C LEU A 257 1.01 15.10 -22.31
N TYR A 258 1.30 13.80 -22.23
CA TYR A 258 2.68 13.33 -22.02
C TYR A 258 3.52 13.44 -23.29
N LYS A 259 4.82 13.71 -23.10
CA LYS A 259 5.80 13.70 -24.20
C LYS A 259 5.94 12.31 -24.80
N ASN A 260 5.96 11.28 -23.95
CA ASN A 260 6.07 9.87 -24.36
C ASN A 260 4.71 9.19 -24.19
N MET A 261 4.20 8.55 -25.25
CA MET A 261 2.91 7.87 -25.20
C MET A 261 2.86 6.76 -24.14
N GLU A 262 3.99 6.09 -23.89
CA GLU A 262 4.11 5.01 -22.91
C GLU A 262 3.76 5.44 -21.48
N GLU A 263 3.91 6.74 -21.15
CA GLU A 263 3.56 7.27 -19.83
C GLU A 263 2.05 7.15 -19.55
N ASN A 264 1.21 7.22 -20.58
CA ASN A 264 -0.23 7.00 -20.42
C ASN A 264 -0.55 5.63 -19.85
N TYR A 265 0.30 4.62 -20.08
CA TYR A 265 0.04 3.27 -19.59
C TYR A 265 0.25 3.12 -18.07
N TYR A 266 0.92 4.07 -17.43
CA TYR A 266 0.99 4.12 -15.97
C TYR A 266 -0.30 4.63 -15.33
N ASN A 267 -1.15 5.35 -16.08
CA ASN A 267 -2.39 5.90 -15.56
C ASN A 267 -3.36 4.77 -15.17
N LYS A 268 -3.39 4.44 -13.89
CA LYS A 268 -4.21 3.37 -13.31
C LYS A 268 -4.80 3.84 -11.99
N SER A 269 -6.03 3.44 -11.70
CA SER A 269 -6.63 3.55 -10.38
C SER A 269 -7.10 2.20 -9.89
N SER A 270 -7.06 2.01 -8.57
CA SER A 270 -7.53 0.79 -7.93
C SER A 270 -8.28 1.10 -6.66
N LEU A 271 -9.44 0.46 -6.50
CA LEU A 271 -10.15 0.36 -5.23
C LEU A 271 -10.09 -1.11 -4.77
N ILE A 272 -9.43 -1.36 -3.66
CA ILE A 272 -9.19 -2.70 -3.10
C ILE A 272 -10.04 -2.86 -1.85
N PHE A 273 -10.75 -3.98 -1.75
CA PHE A 273 -11.40 -4.42 -0.53
C PHE A 273 -10.76 -5.73 -0.10
N SER A 274 -10.20 -5.80 1.10
CA SER A 274 -9.56 -7.01 1.61
C SER A 274 -10.10 -7.43 2.97
N ALA A 275 -10.14 -8.74 3.18
CA ALA A 275 -10.41 -9.38 4.44
C ALA A 275 -9.28 -10.38 4.71
N SER A 276 -8.55 -10.17 5.78
CA SER A 276 -7.32 -10.90 6.08
C SER A 276 -7.29 -11.35 7.53
N ASN A 277 -6.59 -12.45 7.77
CA ASN A 277 -6.10 -12.82 9.08
C ASN A 277 -4.58 -12.74 9.06
N THR A 278 -4.06 -11.57 9.42
CA THR A 278 -2.63 -11.33 9.42
C THR A 278 -1.93 -12.18 10.48
N ALA A 279 -2.60 -12.47 11.62
CA ALA A 279 -2.06 -13.33 12.67
C ALA A 279 -1.82 -14.77 12.22
N ARG A 280 -2.68 -15.27 11.33
CA ARG A 280 -2.62 -16.60 10.72
C ARG A 280 -1.98 -16.61 9.33
N GLY A 281 -1.65 -15.45 8.77
CA GLY A 281 -0.83 -15.35 7.57
C GLY A 281 -1.56 -15.39 6.23
N TYR A 282 -2.88 -15.21 6.19
CA TYR A 282 -3.64 -15.31 4.96
C TYR A 282 -4.63 -14.16 4.78
N GLY A 283 -5.09 -13.96 3.55
CA GLY A 283 -6.15 -13.01 3.23
C GLY A 283 -6.67 -13.19 1.81
N MET A 284 -7.78 -12.52 1.53
CA MET A 284 -8.38 -12.43 0.21
C MET A 284 -8.81 -11.00 -0.07
N TYR A 285 -8.88 -10.66 -1.35
CA TYR A 285 -9.29 -9.32 -1.75
C TYR A 285 -9.96 -9.29 -3.12
N ALA A 286 -10.75 -8.23 -3.32
CA ALA A 286 -11.30 -7.84 -4.60
C ALA A 286 -10.73 -6.48 -5.00
N ILE A 287 -10.41 -6.32 -6.29
CA ILE A 287 -9.93 -5.04 -6.83
C ILE A 287 -10.87 -4.57 -7.92
N PHE A 288 -11.21 -3.29 -7.89
CA PHE A 288 -11.88 -2.56 -8.95
C PHE A 288 -10.86 -1.62 -9.61
N TYR A 289 -10.36 -2.01 -10.77
CA TYR A 289 -9.42 -1.22 -11.55
C TYR A 289 -10.15 -0.23 -12.47
N ASN A 290 -9.65 1.00 -12.52
CA ASN A 290 -9.92 1.96 -13.60
C ASN A 290 -11.42 2.29 -13.80
N TYR A 291 -12.22 2.32 -12.73
CA TYR A 291 -13.61 2.77 -12.80
C TYR A 291 -13.67 4.29 -12.55
N PRO A 292 -13.99 5.12 -13.58
CA PRO A 292 -13.95 6.58 -13.43
C PRO A 292 -14.87 7.11 -12.32
N ARG A 293 -16.03 6.47 -12.16
CA ARG A 293 -16.99 6.85 -11.11
C ARG A 293 -16.44 6.65 -9.70
N THR A 294 -15.47 5.79 -9.48
CA THR A 294 -14.86 5.56 -8.15
C THR A 294 -13.45 6.12 -8.05
N ASP A 295 -12.99 6.85 -9.07
CA ASP A 295 -11.67 7.49 -9.06
C ASP A 295 -11.77 8.83 -8.33
N PHE A 296 -11.34 8.85 -7.07
CA PHE A 296 -11.43 10.05 -6.23
C PHE A 296 -10.58 11.20 -6.79
N GLN A 297 -9.40 10.93 -7.36
CA GLN A 297 -8.56 11.98 -7.96
C GLN A 297 -9.28 12.60 -9.17
N HIS A 298 -9.91 11.78 -10.01
CA HIS A 298 -10.68 12.26 -11.16
C HIS A 298 -11.79 13.23 -10.74
N ARG A 299 -12.57 12.88 -9.72
CA ARG A 299 -13.64 13.76 -9.19
C ARG A 299 -13.08 15.08 -8.66
N ILE A 300 -11.92 15.06 -8.01
CA ILE A 300 -11.25 16.25 -7.51
C ILE A 300 -10.82 17.15 -8.67
N HIS A 301 -10.23 16.57 -9.71
CA HIS A 301 -9.79 17.31 -10.89
C HIS A 301 -10.97 17.91 -11.66
N ASP A 302 -12.05 17.13 -11.86
CA ASP A 302 -13.29 17.61 -12.49
C ASP A 302 -13.88 18.83 -11.75
N ASN A 303 -13.97 18.74 -10.42
CA ASN A 303 -14.55 19.80 -9.59
C ASN A 303 -13.67 21.06 -9.53
N MET A 304 -12.35 20.93 -9.73
CA MET A 304 -11.40 22.04 -9.72
C MET A 304 -10.99 22.49 -11.13
N PHE A 305 -11.60 21.93 -12.19
CA PHE A 305 -11.26 22.18 -13.59
C PHE A 305 -9.77 21.93 -13.91
N TYR A 306 -9.16 20.93 -13.27
CA TYR A 306 -7.80 20.50 -13.58
C TYR A 306 -7.78 19.42 -14.65
N SER A 307 -6.70 19.39 -15.43
CA SER A 307 -6.45 18.39 -16.45
C SER A 307 -6.46 16.98 -15.84
N LEU A 308 -7.08 16.06 -16.55
CA LEU A 308 -7.22 14.66 -16.13
C LEU A 308 -6.09 13.79 -16.67
N HIS A 309 -5.67 12.83 -15.86
CA HIS A 309 -4.82 11.74 -16.34
C HIS A 309 -5.67 10.73 -17.11
N LEU A 310 -5.51 10.69 -18.44
CA LEU A 310 -6.22 9.75 -19.30
C LEU A 310 -5.90 8.31 -18.89
N VAL A 311 -6.91 7.55 -18.46
CA VAL A 311 -6.78 6.12 -18.16
C VAL A 311 -7.11 5.34 -19.42
N PRO A 312 -6.12 4.77 -20.15
CA PRO A 312 -6.35 4.15 -21.46
C PRO A 312 -6.99 2.76 -21.36
N TYR A 313 -7.50 2.40 -20.19
CA TYR A 313 -7.98 1.06 -19.85
C TYR A 313 -9.48 1.06 -19.61
N LYS A 314 -10.14 -0.02 -20.02
CA LYS A 314 -11.50 -0.30 -19.56
C LYS A 314 -11.46 -0.68 -18.08
N GLY A 315 -12.51 -0.30 -17.35
CA GLY A 315 -12.70 -0.77 -15.98
C GLY A 315 -12.72 -2.29 -15.90
N SER A 316 -12.10 -2.87 -14.87
CA SER A 316 -12.05 -4.32 -14.66
C SER A 316 -12.06 -4.68 -13.19
N THR A 317 -12.61 -5.84 -12.88
CA THR A 317 -12.53 -6.43 -11.54
C THR A 317 -11.46 -7.51 -11.50
N ALA A 318 -10.83 -7.67 -10.34
CA ALA A 318 -9.91 -8.76 -10.02
C ALA A 318 -10.28 -9.39 -8.68
N GLY A 319 -9.96 -10.67 -8.53
CA GLY A 319 -9.99 -11.36 -7.25
C GLY A 319 -8.59 -11.92 -6.96
N GLY A 320 -8.18 -11.89 -5.70
CA GLY A 320 -6.86 -12.32 -5.31
C GLY A 320 -6.77 -12.82 -3.88
N ILE A 321 -5.60 -13.37 -3.58
CA ILE A 321 -5.22 -13.87 -2.26
C ILE A 321 -3.93 -13.21 -1.80
N THR A 322 -3.74 -13.16 -0.49
CA THR A 322 -2.54 -12.63 0.14
C THR A 322 -1.98 -13.59 1.18
N GLY A 323 -0.66 -13.76 1.17
CA GLY A 323 0.10 -14.39 2.24
C GLY A 323 0.91 -13.36 3.03
N TYR A 324 1.02 -13.55 4.34
CA TYR A 324 1.75 -12.66 5.25
C TYR A 324 2.77 -13.43 6.07
N TYR A 325 3.87 -12.78 6.44
CA TYR A 325 4.81 -13.20 7.46
C TYR A 325 5.42 -11.96 8.13
N GLN A 326 5.59 -11.97 9.45
CA GLN A 326 6.16 -10.86 10.20
C GLN A 326 6.91 -11.36 11.43
N GLN A 327 8.00 -10.68 11.75
CA GLN A 327 8.70 -10.85 13.01
C GLN A 327 9.08 -9.49 13.59
N SER A 328 8.87 -9.31 14.90
CA SER A 328 9.14 -8.05 15.58
C SER A 328 9.72 -8.25 16.99
N LYS A 329 10.72 -7.48 17.36
CA LYS A 329 11.17 -7.31 18.74
C LYS A 329 10.54 -6.03 19.31
N ILE A 330 9.86 -6.14 20.45
CA ILE A 330 9.10 -5.05 21.05
C ILE A 330 9.66 -4.78 22.45
N GLY A 331 10.24 -3.61 22.64
CA GLY A 331 10.66 -3.09 23.92
C GLY A 331 9.45 -2.65 24.73
N LEU A 332 9.21 -3.29 25.87
CA LEU A 332 8.18 -2.89 26.82
C LEU A 332 8.79 -2.01 27.90
N LYS A 333 8.01 -1.02 28.34
CA LYS A 333 8.37 -0.19 29.49
C LYS A 333 7.76 -0.82 30.73
N LYS A 334 8.57 -0.98 31.77
CA LYS A 334 8.15 -1.48 33.08
C LYS A 334 8.11 -0.35 34.08
#